data_AF-T0YH39-F1
#
_entry.id   AF-T0YH39-F1
#
_cell.length_a   1.000
_cell.length_b   1.000
_cell.length_c   1.000
_cell.angle_alpha   90.00
_cell.angle_beta   90.00
_cell.angle_gamma   90.00
#
_symmetry.space_group_name_H-M   'P 1'
#
loop_
_entity.id
_entity.type
_entity.pdbx_description
1 polymer ?
#
loop_
_entity_poly.entity_id
_entity_poly.type
_entity_poly.pdbx_seq_one_letter_code
_entity_poly.pdbx_strand_id
1 'polypeptide(L)'
;MQTLPPLIDDLWPPKPQAIAKLEQSLRENRPRALVQMATGSGKTLLAIVLSYRLIKFAGARRVLFLVDRGNLGRQTKKEFDQYVSPYNNYKFGEEYIVQHLTSNQLDSSARVVICTIQRMYSMLKGRELPEEDEEHSTEDAEGLFKDTPP
;
A
#
# COMPACT_ATOMS: atom_id res chain seq x y z
N MET A 1 -15.88 -8.77 -9.76
CA MET A 1 -15.17 -9.30 -8.56
C MET A 1 -16.12 -10.23 -7.83
N GLN A 2 -15.65 -11.36 -7.29
CA GLN A 2 -16.51 -12.25 -6.50
C GLN A 2 -16.94 -11.59 -5.17
N THR A 3 -17.94 -12.14 -4.49
CA THR A 3 -18.29 -11.73 -3.13
C THR A 3 -17.21 -12.22 -2.17
N LEU A 4 -16.69 -11.33 -1.34
CA LEU A 4 -15.65 -11.67 -0.37
C LEU A 4 -16.30 -12.17 0.93
N PRO A 5 -15.61 -13.03 1.70
CA PRO A 5 -16.07 -13.42 3.03
C PRO A 5 -16.30 -12.19 3.93
N PRO A 6 -17.20 -12.28 4.94
CA PRO A 6 -17.40 -11.22 5.92
C PRO A 6 -16.07 -10.77 6.56
N LEU A 7 -16.02 -9.49 6.95
CA LEU A 7 -14.89 -8.98 7.72
C LEU A 7 -15.00 -9.50 9.16
N ILE A 8 -13.97 -10.20 9.62
CA ILE A 8 -13.92 -10.82 10.95
C ILE A 8 -12.88 -10.16 11.86
N ASP A 9 -12.09 -9.23 11.32
CA ASP A 9 -11.14 -8.42 12.09
C ASP A 9 -11.87 -7.53 13.11
N ASP A 10 -11.39 -7.54 14.35
CA ASP A 10 -11.84 -6.60 15.38
C ASP A 10 -11.23 -5.20 15.11
N LEU A 11 -11.93 -4.42 14.31
CA LEU A 11 -11.52 -3.08 13.89
C LEU A 11 -12.43 -2.02 14.47
N TRP A 12 -11.86 -0.87 14.83
CA TRP A 12 -12.64 0.30 15.23
C TRP A 12 -13.75 0.62 14.19
N PRO A 13 -15.01 0.86 14.61
CA PRO A 13 -16.20 0.68 13.78
C PRO A 13 -16.28 1.41 12.42
N PRO A 14 -15.65 2.58 12.20
CA PRO A 14 -15.65 3.20 10.88
C PRO A 14 -14.90 2.40 9.80
N LYS A 15 -13.90 1.57 10.19
CA LYS A 15 -13.05 0.85 9.23
C LYS A 15 -13.78 -0.27 8.50
N PRO A 16 -14.55 -1.17 9.17
CA PRO A 16 -15.37 -2.15 8.48
C PRO A 16 -16.27 -1.57 7.41
N GLN A 17 -16.93 -0.44 7.70
CA GLN A 17 -17.82 0.22 6.74
C GLN A 17 -17.04 0.75 5.52
N ALA A 18 -15.89 1.38 5.74
CA ALA A 18 -15.04 1.88 4.66
C ALA A 18 -14.51 0.74 3.77
N ILE A 19 -14.05 -0.37 4.37
CA ILE A 19 -13.60 -1.56 3.63
C ILE A 19 -14.75 -2.15 2.80
N ALA A 20 -15.94 -2.31 3.39
CA ALA A 20 -17.10 -2.84 2.68
C ALA A 20 -17.49 -1.97 1.47
N LYS A 21 -17.46 -0.64 1.61
CA LYS A 21 -17.73 0.30 0.51
C LYS A 21 -16.65 0.25 -0.58
N LEU A 22 -15.39 0.10 -0.21
CA LEU A 22 -14.29 -0.08 -1.16
C LEU A 22 -14.44 -1.38 -1.97
N GLU A 23 -14.74 -2.49 -1.30
CA GLU A 23 -14.98 -3.78 -1.95
C GLU A 23 -16.21 -3.74 -2.88
N GLN A 24 -17.27 -3.04 -2.47
CA GLN A 24 -18.43 -2.79 -3.31
C GLN A 24 -18.05 -1.96 -4.55
N SER A 25 -17.30 -0.87 -4.39
CA SER A 25 -16.84 -0.04 -5.50
C SER A 25 -16.04 -0.85 -6.53
N LEU A 26 -15.10 -1.68 -6.06
CA LEU A 26 -14.32 -2.56 -6.92
C LEU A 26 -15.19 -3.62 -7.60
N ARG A 27 -16.21 -4.15 -6.92
CA ARG A 27 -17.17 -5.10 -7.49
C ARG A 27 -18.01 -4.48 -8.61
N GLU A 28 -18.39 -3.22 -8.45
CA GLU A 28 -19.15 -2.42 -9.43
C GLU A 28 -18.27 -1.88 -10.57
N ASN A 29 -17.01 -2.31 -10.67
CA ASN A 29 -16.05 -1.82 -11.66
C ASN A 29 -15.86 -0.29 -11.58
N ARG A 30 -15.89 0.26 -10.36
CA ARG A 30 -15.52 1.64 -10.02
C ARG A 30 -14.17 1.59 -9.30
N PRO A 31 -13.05 1.52 -10.04
CA PRO A 31 -11.74 1.21 -9.48
C PRO A 31 -11.12 2.36 -8.67
N ARG A 32 -11.66 3.58 -8.80
CA ARG A 32 -11.18 4.76 -8.10
C ARG A 32 -12.08 5.04 -6.90
N ALA A 33 -11.49 5.13 -5.73
CA ALA A 33 -12.18 5.48 -4.49
C ALA A 33 -11.26 6.31 -3.60
N LEU A 34 -11.87 7.15 -2.76
CA LEU A 34 -11.18 7.97 -1.77
C LEU A 34 -11.77 7.70 -0.39
N VAL A 35 -10.91 7.34 0.57
CA VAL A 35 -11.30 7.23 1.97
C VAL A 35 -10.68 8.41 2.72
N GLN A 36 -11.53 9.31 3.22
CA GLN A 36 -11.10 10.43 4.03
C GLN A 36 -11.13 10.04 5.51
N MET A 37 -9.99 10.18 6.18
CA MET A 37 -9.83 9.81 7.59
C MET A 37 -8.98 10.83 8.34
N ALA A 38 -9.36 11.13 9.58
CA ALA A 38 -8.56 11.99 10.47
C ALA A 38 -7.16 11.39 10.72
N THR A 39 -6.15 12.23 11.00
CA THR A 39 -4.81 11.74 11.40
C THR A 39 -4.87 10.96 12.71
N GLY A 40 -4.08 9.89 12.82
CA GLY A 40 -4.10 8.98 13.97
C GLY A 40 -5.25 7.96 13.98
N SER A 41 -6.22 8.02 13.06
CA SER A 41 -7.36 7.10 13.04
C SER A 41 -7.07 5.70 12.48
N GLY A 42 -5.81 5.36 12.19
CA GLY A 42 -5.39 4.06 11.68
C GLY A 42 -5.66 3.83 10.19
N LYS A 43 -5.30 4.80 9.34
CA LYS A 43 -5.42 4.69 7.87
C LYS A 43 -4.58 3.55 7.30
N THR A 44 -3.36 3.38 7.82
CA THR A 44 -2.43 2.32 7.40
C THR A 44 -3.02 0.94 7.68
N LEU A 45 -3.54 0.70 8.89
CA LEU A 45 -4.22 -0.55 9.22
C LEU A 45 -5.40 -0.85 8.28
N LEU A 46 -6.24 0.14 7.96
CA LEU A 46 -7.33 -0.04 7.00
C LEU A 46 -6.80 -0.49 5.63
N ALA A 47 -5.72 0.13 5.15
CA ALA A 47 -5.12 -0.19 3.87
C ALA A 47 -4.44 -1.58 3.87
N ILE A 48 -3.84 -1.99 4.99
CA ILE A 48 -3.28 -3.35 5.18
C ILE A 48 -4.38 -4.40 5.11
N VAL A 49 -5.47 -4.22 5.87
CA VAL A 49 -6.60 -5.16 5.88
C VAL A 49 -7.23 -5.27 4.49
N LEU A 50 -7.44 -4.14 3.82
CA LEU A 50 -7.93 -4.12 2.44
C LEU A 50 -6.99 -4.88 1.51
N SER A 51 -5.67 -4.60 1.57
CA SER A 51 -4.67 -5.26 0.74
C SER A 51 -4.66 -6.78 0.96
N TYR A 52 -4.70 -7.21 2.22
CA TYR A 52 -4.76 -8.63 2.59
C TYR A 52 -5.98 -9.31 1.97
N ARG A 53 -7.16 -8.70 2.12
CA ARG A 53 -8.42 -9.24 1.60
C ARG A 53 -8.45 -9.30 0.08
N LEU A 54 -7.91 -8.27 -0.60
CA LEU A 54 -7.81 -8.26 -2.05
C LEU A 54 -6.85 -9.35 -2.56
N ILE A 55 -5.71 -9.54 -1.90
CA ILE A 55 -4.72 -10.56 -2.25
C ILE A 55 -5.29 -11.97 -2.02
N LYS A 56 -5.90 -12.20 -0.85
CA LYS A 56 -6.35 -13.53 -0.43
C LYS A 56 -7.66 -13.97 -1.08
N PHE A 57 -8.61 -13.05 -1.26
CA PHE A 57 -9.96 -13.39 -1.67
C PHE A 57 -10.39 -12.77 -3.00
N ALA A 58 -9.73 -11.73 -3.50
CA ALA A 58 -10.11 -11.07 -4.75
C ALA A 58 -9.20 -11.40 -5.93
N GLY A 59 -8.11 -12.15 -5.70
CA GLY A 59 -7.15 -12.50 -6.74
C GLY A 59 -6.21 -11.36 -7.16
N ALA A 60 -6.08 -10.32 -6.35
CA ALA A 60 -5.11 -9.25 -6.61
C ALA A 60 -3.69 -9.85 -6.65
N ARG A 61 -2.97 -9.61 -7.76
CA ARG A 61 -1.66 -10.22 -7.99
C ARG A 61 -0.53 -9.47 -7.29
N ARG A 62 -0.60 -8.14 -7.30
CA ARG A 62 0.35 -7.22 -6.68
C ARG A 62 -0.38 -5.97 -6.21
N VAL A 63 0.07 -5.39 -5.11
CA VAL A 63 -0.39 -4.11 -4.57
C VAL A 63 0.80 -3.16 -4.50
N LEU A 64 0.67 -1.97 -5.10
CA LEU A 64 1.62 -0.88 -4.93
C LEU A 64 1.11 0.04 -3.81
N PHE A 65 1.88 0.18 -2.75
CA PHE A 65 1.59 1.05 -1.62
C PHE A 65 2.51 2.26 -1.67
N LEU A 66 1.96 3.44 -1.98
CA LEU A 66 2.73 4.66 -2.10
C LEU A 66 2.78 5.42 -0.77
N VAL A 67 3.97 5.87 -0.40
CA VAL A 67 4.22 6.71 0.77
C VAL A 67 4.92 8.01 0.35
N ASP A 68 4.86 9.01 1.24
CA ASP A 68 5.46 10.32 1.00
C ASP A 68 6.99 10.35 1.14
N ARG A 69 7.54 9.54 2.06
CA ARG A 69 8.99 9.53 2.40
C ARG A 69 9.46 8.21 2.99
N GLY A 70 10.77 7.96 2.95
CA GLY A 70 11.43 6.70 3.30
C GLY A 70 11.12 6.19 4.70
N ASN A 71 11.14 7.07 5.73
CA ASN A 71 10.74 6.67 7.08
C ASN A 71 9.30 6.14 7.17
N LEU A 72 8.35 6.73 6.43
CA LEU A 72 6.98 6.21 6.36
C LEU A 72 6.93 4.86 5.65
N GLY A 73 7.79 4.65 4.64
CA GLY A 73 7.96 3.36 3.97
C GLY A 73 8.42 2.26 4.93
N ARG A 74 9.45 2.53 5.73
CA ARG A 74 9.95 1.62 6.77
C ARG A 74 8.89 1.31 7.84
N GLN A 75 8.15 2.33 8.30
CA GLN A 75 7.06 2.15 9.27
C GLN A 75 5.93 1.29 8.70
N THR A 76 5.51 1.58 7.47
CA THR A 76 4.47 0.84 6.77
C THR A 76 4.89 -0.63 6.58
N LYS A 77 6.15 -0.88 6.20
CA LYS A 77 6.69 -2.24 6.06
C LYS A 77 6.57 -3.02 7.37
N LYS A 78 6.96 -2.39 8.48
CA LYS A 78 6.85 -3.00 9.82
C LYS A 78 5.39 -3.29 10.19
N GLU A 79 4.46 -2.37 9.89
CA GLU A 79 3.03 -2.61 10.14
C GLU A 79 2.46 -3.76 9.30
N PHE A 80 2.84 -3.86 8.02
CA PHE A 80 2.50 -5.01 7.19
C PHE A 80 3.05 -6.29 7.82
N ASP A 81 4.36 -6.38 8.07
CA ASP A 81 5.00 -7.59 8.61
C ASP A 81 4.41 -8.05 9.94
N GLN A 82 3.89 -7.13 10.75
CA GLN A 82 3.33 -7.41 12.07
C GLN A 82 1.82 -7.69 12.06
N TYR A 83 1.11 -7.39 10.98
CA TYR A 83 -0.33 -7.64 10.89
C TYR A 83 -0.62 -9.14 11.00
N VAL A 84 -1.39 -9.53 12.02
CA VAL A 84 -1.79 -10.92 12.25
C VAL A 84 -3.05 -11.19 11.44
N SER A 85 -3.00 -12.22 10.60
CA SER A 85 -4.16 -12.67 9.85
C SER A 85 -5.26 -13.16 10.81
N PRO A 86 -6.52 -12.79 10.58
CA PRO A 86 -7.63 -13.37 11.34
C PRO A 86 -8.09 -14.72 10.78
N TYR A 87 -7.47 -15.21 9.69
CA TYR A 87 -7.87 -16.46 9.00
C TYR A 87 -6.90 -17.62 9.22
N ASN A 88 -5.70 -17.37 9.77
CA ASN A 88 -4.67 -18.37 10.05
C ASN A 88 -3.69 -17.83 11.10
N ASN A 89 -2.72 -18.66 11.49
CA ASN A 89 -1.72 -18.30 12.51
C ASN A 89 -0.51 -17.52 11.96
N TYR A 90 -0.57 -17.03 10.71
CA TYR A 90 0.54 -16.31 10.09
C TYR A 90 0.33 -14.80 10.21
N LYS A 91 1.44 -14.08 10.31
CA LYS A 91 1.48 -12.66 10.01
C LYS A 91 1.49 -12.42 8.51
N PHE A 92 1.14 -11.21 8.06
CA PHE A 92 1.16 -10.86 6.64
C PHE A 92 2.52 -11.16 6.02
N GLY A 93 3.61 -10.71 6.64
CA GLY A 93 4.97 -10.88 6.10
C GLY A 93 5.45 -12.34 6.09
N GLU A 94 4.77 -13.22 6.83
CA GLU A 94 5.01 -14.67 6.81
C GLU A 94 4.20 -15.36 5.71
N GLU A 95 3.00 -14.85 5.39
CA GLU A 95 2.12 -15.39 4.34
C GLU A 95 2.49 -14.85 2.94
N TYR A 96 2.93 -13.59 2.86
CA TYR A 96 3.17 -12.88 1.61
C TYR A 96 4.44 -12.04 1.68
N ILE A 97 5.23 -12.07 0.60
CA ILE A 97 6.39 -11.19 0.47
C ILE A 97 5.92 -9.74 0.35
N VAL A 98 6.40 -8.92 1.27
CA VAL A 98 6.29 -7.46 1.25
C VAL A 98 7.68 -6.92 0.94
N GLN A 99 7.79 -6.08 -0.08
CA GLN A 99 9.04 -5.42 -0.45
C GLN A 99 8.97 -3.94 -0.06
N HIS A 100 10.00 -3.42 0.59
CA HIS A 100 10.24 -1.97 0.65
C HIS A 100 11.24 -1.62 -0.45
N LEU A 101 10.85 -0.75 -1.37
CA LEU A 101 11.59 -0.49 -2.60
C LEU A 101 12.62 0.61 -2.37
N THR A 102 13.84 0.23 -2.00
CA THR A 102 14.98 1.15 -1.80
C THR A 102 15.92 1.23 -3.01
N SER A 103 15.60 0.50 -4.08
CA SER A 103 16.33 0.50 -5.36
C SER A 103 15.37 0.23 -6.50
N ASN A 104 15.84 0.34 -7.75
CA ASN A 104 15.01 0.08 -8.93
C ASN A 104 14.74 -1.43 -9.19
N GLN A 105 15.15 -2.32 -8.29
CA GLN A 105 14.94 -3.76 -8.42
C GLN A 105 13.63 -4.21 -7.77
N LEU A 106 12.72 -4.77 -8.56
CA LEU A 106 11.46 -5.34 -8.08
C LEU A 106 11.59 -6.84 -7.83
N ASP A 107 11.20 -7.29 -6.64
CA ASP A 107 11.00 -8.71 -6.39
C ASP A 107 9.71 -9.16 -7.09
N SER A 108 9.87 -10.01 -8.10
CA SER A 108 8.74 -10.54 -8.89
C SER A 108 7.74 -11.36 -8.07
N SER A 109 8.16 -11.88 -6.91
CA SER A 109 7.34 -12.66 -5.98
C SER A 109 6.63 -11.80 -4.93
N ALA A 110 6.99 -10.51 -4.80
CA ALA A 110 6.35 -9.60 -3.87
C ALA A 110 4.87 -9.41 -4.22
N ARG A 111 4.00 -9.58 -3.20
CA ARG A 111 2.56 -9.33 -3.30
C ARG A 111 2.21 -7.89 -2.93
N VAL A 112 3.05 -7.26 -2.11
CA VAL A 112 2.97 -5.84 -1.77
C VAL A 112 4.33 -5.21 -1.99
N VAL A 113 4.37 -4.09 -2.70
CA VAL A 113 5.57 -3.26 -2.87
C VAL A 113 5.27 -1.89 -2.29
N ILE A 114 6.06 -1.47 -1.30
CA ILE A 114 5.98 -0.16 -0.66
C ILE A 114 7.04 0.73 -1.29
N CYS A 115 6.65 1.88 -1.81
CA CYS A 115 7.52 2.76 -2.58
C CYS A 115 7.21 4.22 -2.27
N THR A 116 8.23 5.08 -2.23
CA THR A 116 8.02 6.54 -2.22
C THR A 116 7.55 7.02 -3.59
N ILE A 117 6.83 8.13 -3.66
CA ILE A 117 6.37 8.70 -4.94
C ILE A 117 7.57 9.13 -5.81
N GLN A 118 8.61 9.66 -5.18
CA GLN A 118 9.88 10.08 -5.80
C GLN A 118 10.59 8.88 -6.45
N ARG A 119 10.73 7.77 -5.72
CA ARG A 119 11.32 6.53 -6.26
C ARG A 119 10.51 5.99 -7.42
N MET A 120 9.18 5.95 -7.29
CA MET A 120 8.29 5.51 -8.39
C MET A 120 8.50 6.38 -9.63
N TYR A 121 8.56 7.70 -9.46
CA TYR A 121 8.79 8.64 -10.54
C TYR A 121 10.16 8.43 -11.20
N SER A 122 11.24 8.35 -10.42
CA SER A 122 12.59 8.10 -10.93
C SER A 122 12.69 6.80 -11.72
N MET A 123 12.06 5.71 -11.22
CA MET A 123 11.97 4.44 -11.93
C MET A 123 11.26 4.56 -13.28
N LEU A 124 10.12 5.28 -13.33
CA LEU A 124 9.39 5.53 -14.57
C LEU A 124 10.20 6.37 -15.57
N LYS A 125 11.14 7.20 -15.09
CA LYS A 125 12.09 7.95 -15.92
C LYS A 125 13.37 7.19 -16.26
N GLY A 126 13.54 5.96 -15.76
CA GLY A 126 14.79 5.19 -15.92
C GLY A 126 15.99 5.82 -15.22
N ARG A 127 15.76 6.59 -14.15
CA ARG A 127 16.80 7.22 -13.34
C ARG A 127 16.97 6.46 -12.02
N GLU A 128 18.18 6.41 -11.50
CA GLU A 128 18.41 6.03 -10.11
C GLU A 128 18.08 7.19 -9.19
N LEU A 129 17.59 6.88 -8.00
CA LEU A 129 17.37 7.85 -6.93
C LEU A 129 18.31 7.51 -5.76
N PRO A 130 19.14 8.45 -5.29
CA PRO A 130 19.89 8.30 -4.04
C PRO A 130 18.95 8.02 -2.87
N GLU A 131 19.40 7.22 -1.89
CA GLU A 131 18.58 6.90 -0.70
C GLU A 131 18.26 8.15 0.14
N GLU A 132 19.17 9.11 0.20
CA GLU A 132 18.97 10.38 0.93
C GLU A 132 17.79 11.19 0.38
N ASP A 133 17.59 11.16 -0.94
CA ASP A 133 16.49 11.87 -1.60
C ASP A 133 15.11 11.24 -1.29
N GLU A 134 15.07 10.00 -0.77
CA GLU A 134 13.81 9.39 -0.31
C GLU A 134 13.35 9.91 1.05
N GLU A 135 14.23 10.51 1.86
CA GLU A 135 13.86 10.98 3.20
C GLU A 135 13.07 12.30 3.16
N HIS A 136 13.14 13.02 2.05
CA HIS A 136 12.43 14.27 1.82
C HIS A 136 10.96 14.03 1.45
N SER A 137 10.07 14.95 1.84
CA SER A 137 8.65 14.87 1.46
C SER A 137 8.47 15.14 -0.03
N THR A 138 7.36 14.67 -0.60
CA THR A 138 7.02 14.97 -1.99
C THR A 138 6.82 16.46 -2.25
N GLU A 139 6.35 17.20 -1.25
CA GLU A 139 6.18 18.66 -1.32
C GLU A 139 7.52 19.39 -1.45
N ASP A 140 8.57 18.88 -0.79
CA ASP A 140 9.93 19.44 -0.89
C ASP A 140 10.64 19.01 -2.20
N ALA A 141 10.14 17.94 -2.82
CA ALA A 141 10.72 17.30 -4.00
C ALA A 141 10.26 17.91 -5.35
N GLU A 142 9.59 19.07 -5.36
CA GLU A 142 9.06 19.71 -6.59
C GLU A 142 10.10 19.84 -7.72
N GLY A 143 11.39 19.97 -7.41
CA GLY A 143 12.48 19.99 -8.40
C GLY A 143 12.60 18.71 -9.23
N LEU A 144 12.26 17.54 -8.67
CA LEU A 144 12.33 16.24 -9.36
C LEU A 144 11.24 16.10 -10.43
N PHE A 145 10.09 16.77 -10.26
CA PHE A 145 8.91 16.63 -11.12
C PHE A 145 8.85 17.66 -12.27
N LYS A 146 9.78 18.63 -12.33
CA LYS A 146 9.77 19.70 -13.34
C LYS A 146 10.09 19.24 -14.76
N ASP A 147 10.70 18.07 -14.94
CA ASP A 147 10.95 17.49 -16.25
C ASP A 147 9.80 16.59 -16.69
N THR A 148 8.69 17.19 -17.13
CA THR A 148 7.74 16.48 -17.99
C THR A 148 8.29 16.57 -19.43
N PRO A 149 8.88 15.50 -19.99
CA PRO A 149 9.24 15.52 -21.41
C PRO A 149 7.96 15.67 -22.25
N PRO A 150 8.06 16.30 -23.44
CA PRO A 150 6.94 16.58 -24.32
C PRO A 150 6.20 15.33 -24.78
#